data_AF-A0AAJ4E5Z3-F1
#
_entry.id   AF-A0AAJ4E5Z3-F1
#
_cell.length_a   1.000
_cell.length_b   1.000
_cell.length_c   1.000
_cell.angle_alpha   90.00
_cell.angle_beta   90.00
_cell.angle_gamma   90.00
#
_symmetry.space_group_name_H-M   'P 1'
#
loop_
_entity.id
_entity.type
_entity.pdbx_description
1 polymer ?
#
loop_
_entity_poly.entity_id
_entity_poly.type
_entity_poly.pdbx_seq_one_letter_code
_entity_poly.pdbx_strand_id
1 'polypeptide(L)'
;MTRSEVRQKLEMQWWRQLGLTLAPLLVVCVFFGASEPLIPVLALPLFIAGIGSMFVSLKPFGAYKRALAVTQAALDTPEEPAAWLKLAAIRRLAFLAAGLPAWIAAIAVLFGLHPLPVCLLAFASAVLLYLYRIPVLSR
;
A
#
# COMPACT_ATOMS: atom_id res chain seq x y z
N MET A 1 -13.60 -22.65 6.63
CA MET A 1 -12.63 -21.68 7.17
C MET A 1 -13.30 -20.93 8.29
N THR A 2 -12.68 -20.86 9.47
CA THR A 2 -13.21 -20.07 10.58
C THR A 2 -12.88 -18.58 10.38
N ARG A 3 -13.66 -17.67 10.99
CA ARG A 3 -13.42 -16.21 10.89
C ARG A 3 -12.01 -15.81 11.32
N SER A 4 -11.47 -16.49 12.33
CA SER A 4 -10.11 -16.26 12.84
C SER A 4 -9.04 -16.55 11.77
N GLU A 5 -9.18 -17.65 11.03
CA GLU A 5 -8.26 -18.04 9.95
C GLU A 5 -8.29 -17.04 8.79
N VAL A 6 -9.48 -16.56 8.40
CA VAL A 6 -9.63 -15.55 7.33
C VAL A 6 -8.90 -14.27 7.75
N ARG A 7 -9.09 -13.81 8.98
CA ARG A 7 -8.42 -12.63 9.52
C ARG A 7 -6.91 -12.79 9.58
N GLN A 8 -6.41 -13.94 10.06
CA GLN A 8 -4.97 -14.21 10.12
C GLN A 8 -4.34 -14.22 8.72
N LYS A 9 -4.99 -14.84 7.73
CA LYS A 9 -4.53 -14.83 6.34
C LYS A 9 -4.48 -13.41 5.78
N LEU A 10 -5.47 -12.58 6.09
CA LEU A 10 -5.53 -11.20 5.64
C LEU A 10 -4.49 -10.31 6.33
N GLU A 11 -4.19 -10.51 7.61
CA GLU A 11 -3.08 -9.83 8.29
C GLU A 11 -1.72 -10.25 7.70
N MET A 12 -1.52 -11.54 7.44
CA MET A 12 -0.31 -12.04 6.78
C MET A 12 -0.13 -11.45 5.38
N GLN A 13 -1.23 -11.34 4.60
CA GLN A 13 -1.20 -10.68 3.30
C GLN A 13 -0.79 -9.20 3.39
N TRP A 14 -1.17 -8.50 4.45
CA TRP A 14 -0.76 -7.11 4.68
C TRP A 14 0.75 -7.00 4.89
N TRP A 15 1.32 -7.86 5.74
CA TRP A 15 2.77 -7.89 5.96
C TRP A 15 3.56 -8.23 4.70
N ARG A 16 3.08 -9.20 3.92
CA ARG A 16 3.67 -9.54 2.61
C ARG A 16 3.65 -8.34 1.68
N GLN A 17 2.53 -7.63 1.62
CA GLN A 17 2.38 -6.45 0.78
C GLN A 17 3.32 -5.32 1.23
N LEU A 18 3.42 -5.06 2.53
CA LEU A 18 4.36 -4.07 3.07
C LEU A 18 5.80 -4.39 2.66
N GLY A 19 6.19 -5.67 2.79
CA GLY A 19 7.48 -6.15 2.30
C GLY A 19 7.65 -5.93 0.79
N LEU A 20 6.67 -6.30 -0.03
CA LEU A 20 6.70 -6.08 -1.50
C LEU A 20 6.76 -4.60 -1.89
N THR A 21 6.17 -3.71 -1.10
CA THR A 21 6.17 -2.28 -1.35
C THR A 21 7.52 -1.65 -0.98
N LEU A 22 8.13 -2.04 0.14
CA LEU A 22 9.34 -1.41 0.65
C LEU A 22 10.63 -2.11 0.20
N ALA A 23 10.62 -3.41 -0.06
CA ALA A 23 11.83 -4.17 -0.42
C ALA A 23 12.53 -3.62 -1.68
N PRO A 24 11.82 -3.30 -2.80
CA PRO A 24 12.48 -2.72 -3.97
C PRO A 24 13.19 -1.40 -3.65
N LEU A 25 12.53 -0.54 -2.85
CA LEU A 25 13.12 0.72 -2.43
C LEU A 25 14.38 0.51 -1.59
N LEU A 26 14.34 -0.40 -0.61
CA LEU A 26 15.50 -0.70 0.23
C LEU A 26 16.68 -1.25 -0.59
N VAL A 27 16.40 -2.15 -1.54
CA VAL A 27 17.41 -2.67 -2.47
C VAL A 27 18.05 -1.51 -3.26
N VAL A 28 17.24 -0.62 -3.85
CA VAL A 28 17.78 0.51 -4.62
C VAL A 28 18.59 1.46 -3.73
N CYS A 29 18.12 1.78 -2.51
CA CYS A 29 18.87 2.61 -1.58
C CYS A 29 20.23 2.01 -1.21
N VAL A 30 20.32 0.69 -0.99
CA VAL A 30 21.57 0.02 -0.60
C VAL A 30 22.57 -0.02 -1.76
N PHE A 31 22.12 -0.31 -2.98
CA PHE A 31 23.02 -0.49 -4.13
C PHE A 31 23.30 0.79 -4.92
N PHE A 32 22.39 1.77 -4.90
CA PHE A 32 22.43 2.97 -5.75
C PHE A 32 22.28 4.29 -4.96
N GLY A 33 22.12 4.27 -3.64
CA GLY A 33 21.93 5.49 -2.85
C GLY A 33 23.15 6.43 -2.84
N ALA A 34 24.35 5.93 -3.16
CA ALA A 34 25.60 6.69 -3.21
C ALA A 34 26.20 6.79 -4.63
N SER A 35 25.49 6.30 -5.67
CA SER A 35 25.97 6.39 -7.04
C SER A 35 25.72 7.79 -7.63
N GLU A 36 26.53 8.17 -8.62
CA GLU A 36 26.31 9.38 -9.40
C GLU A 36 24.90 9.37 -10.03
N PRO A 37 24.11 10.46 -9.87
CA PRO A 37 22.77 10.51 -10.41
C PRO A 37 22.78 10.48 -11.95
N LEU A 38 21.85 9.72 -12.55
CA LEU A 38 21.74 9.66 -14.01
C LEU A 38 21.35 11.01 -14.62
N ILE A 39 20.27 11.62 -14.10
CA ILE A 39 19.72 12.90 -14.56
C ILE A 39 19.15 13.64 -13.34
N PRO A 40 19.96 14.46 -12.62
CA PRO A 40 19.56 15.10 -11.37
C PRO A 40 18.27 15.93 -11.45
N VAL A 41 17.99 16.56 -12.60
CA VAL A 41 16.82 17.43 -12.79
C VAL A 41 15.49 16.67 -12.66
N LEU A 42 15.48 15.34 -12.80
CA LEU A 42 14.29 14.51 -12.64
C LEU A 42 13.93 14.21 -11.18
N ALA A 43 14.84 14.43 -10.22
CA ALA A 43 14.58 14.14 -8.81
C ALA A 43 13.34 14.87 -8.28
N LEU A 44 13.23 16.18 -8.54
CA LEU A 44 12.11 16.99 -8.07
C LEU A 44 10.77 16.62 -8.75
N PRO A 45 10.67 16.51 -10.09
CA PRO A 45 9.46 16.02 -10.75
C PRO A 45 9.00 14.63 -10.24
N LEU A 46 9.94 13.71 -10.01
CA LEU A 46 9.61 12.38 -9.48
C LEU A 46 9.10 12.45 -8.04
N PHE A 47 9.68 13.33 -7.21
CA PHE A 47 9.15 13.56 -5.86
C PHE A 47 7.71 14.09 -5.90
N ILE A 48 7.43 15.09 -6.75
CA ILE A 48 6.07 15.63 -6.93
C ILE A 48 5.12 14.54 -7.43
N ALA A 49 5.54 13.73 -8.39
CA ALA A 49 4.77 12.59 -8.86
C ALA A 49 4.50 11.57 -7.73
N GLY A 50 5.48 11.32 -6.87
CA GLY A 50 5.35 10.49 -5.68
C GLY A 50 4.27 10.99 -4.73
N ILE A 51 4.28 12.30 -4.41
CA ILE A 51 3.24 12.93 -3.59
C ILE A 51 1.87 12.83 -4.29
N GLY A 52 1.81 13.18 -5.57
CA GLY A 52 0.60 13.12 -6.38
C GLY A 52 -0.02 11.72 -6.43
N SER A 53 0.82 10.67 -6.44
CA SER A 53 0.36 9.29 -6.45
C SER A 53 -0.41 8.87 -5.19
N MET A 54 -0.21 9.55 -4.06
CA MET A 54 -0.98 9.29 -2.83
C MET A 54 -2.49 9.48 -3.05
N PHE A 55 -2.87 10.45 -3.89
CA PHE A 55 -4.28 10.76 -4.18
C PHE A 55 -4.97 9.65 -4.98
N VAL A 56 -4.21 8.81 -5.70
CA VAL A 56 -4.75 7.62 -6.38
C VAL A 56 -5.38 6.64 -5.37
N SER A 57 -4.91 6.64 -4.12
CA SER A 57 -5.45 5.80 -3.05
C SER A 57 -6.82 6.24 -2.52
N LEU A 58 -7.29 7.46 -2.80
CA LEU A 58 -8.57 7.97 -2.27
C LEU A 58 -9.78 7.16 -2.75
N LYS A 59 -9.87 6.90 -4.06
CA LYS A 59 -11.00 6.17 -4.66
C LYS A 59 -11.04 4.70 -4.20
N PRO A 60 -9.92 3.93 -4.20
CA PRO A 60 -9.87 2.60 -3.61
C PRO A 60 -10.23 2.57 -2.13
N PHE A 61 -9.81 3.57 -1.35
CA PHE A 61 -10.16 3.65 0.08
C PHE A 61 -11.67 3.78 0.30
N GLY A 62 -12.36 4.60 -0.50
CA GLY A 62 -13.82 4.68 -0.46
C GLY A 62 -14.52 3.37 -0.83
N ALA A 63 -13.98 2.61 -1.79
CA ALA A 63 -14.49 1.28 -2.13
C ALA A 63 -14.25 0.25 -1.01
N TYR A 64 -13.08 0.30 -0.39
CA TYR A 64 -12.72 -0.55 0.75
C TYR A 64 -13.66 -0.34 1.94
N LYS A 65 -13.91 0.92 2.34
CA LYS A 65 -14.86 1.24 3.43
C LYS A 65 -16.26 0.68 3.17
N ARG A 66 -16.77 0.81 1.95
CA ARG A 66 -18.08 0.24 1.57
C ARG A 66 -18.07 -1.28 1.62
N ALA A 67 -17.00 -1.92 1.14
CA ALA A 67 -16.85 -3.36 1.21
C ALA A 67 -16.77 -3.88 2.65
N LEU A 68 -16.09 -3.15 3.54
CA LEU A 68 -16.07 -3.46 4.98
C LEU A 68 -17.46 -3.41 5.58
N ALA A 69 -18.24 -2.36 5.32
CA ALA A 69 -19.60 -2.23 5.83
C ALA A 69 -20.52 -3.38 5.34
N VAL A 70 -20.41 -3.75 4.05
CA VAL A 70 -21.12 -4.91 3.49
C VAL A 70 -20.70 -6.21 4.16
N THR A 71 -19.40 -6.39 4.42
CA THR A 71 -18.87 -7.58 5.10
C THR A 71 -19.37 -7.67 6.53
N GLN A 72 -19.46 -6.55 7.24
CA GLN A 72 -19.97 -6.51 8.61
C GLN A 72 -21.47 -6.82 8.67
N ALA A 73 -22.27 -6.30 7.73
CA ALA A 73 -23.70 -6.59 7.65
C ALA A 73 -23.98 -8.07 7.35
N ALA A 74 -23.18 -8.65 6.44
CA ALA A 74 -23.30 -10.04 6.01
C ALA A 74 -22.69 -11.05 6.99
N LEU A 75 -22.45 -10.70 8.26
CA LEU A 75 -21.74 -11.59 9.21
C LEU A 75 -22.40 -12.95 9.42
N ASP A 76 -23.24 -13.30 10.39
CA ASP A 76 -23.79 -14.67 10.48
C ASP A 76 -24.87 -15.01 9.40
N THR A 77 -24.60 -14.75 8.12
CA THR A 77 -25.50 -15.01 6.99
C THR A 77 -24.84 -15.90 5.93
N PRO A 78 -25.61 -16.55 5.04
CA PRO A 78 -25.06 -17.38 3.96
C PRO A 78 -24.14 -16.61 3.00
N GLU A 79 -24.28 -15.29 2.91
CA GLU A 79 -23.51 -14.41 2.04
C GLU A 79 -22.12 -14.05 2.60
N GLU A 80 -21.82 -14.39 3.86
CA GLU A 80 -20.56 -14.06 4.53
C GLU A 80 -19.30 -14.41 3.69
N PRO A 81 -19.18 -15.63 3.12
CA PRO A 81 -17.98 -16.01 2.38
C PRO A 81 -17.77 -15.16 1.12
N ALA A 82 -18.86 -14.81 0.43
CA ALA A 82 -18.81 -13.97 -0.76
C ALA A 82 -18.39 -12.53 -0.43
N ALA A 83 -18.86 -12.00 0.72
CA ALA A 83 -18.48 -10.68 1.19
C ALA A 83 -16.97 -10.60 1.52
N TRP A 84 -16.42 -11.60 2.22
CA TRP A 84 -14.98 -11.69 2.49
C TRP A 84 -14.12 -11.76 1.23
N LEU A 85 -14.54 -12.54 0.22
CA LEU A 85 -13.83 -12.63 -1.06
C LEU A 85 -13.82 -11.28 -1.79
N LYS A 86 -14.95 -10.58 -1.82
CA LYS A 86 -15.07 -9.25 -2.42
C LYS A 86 -14.21 -8.22 -1.70
N LEU A 87 -14.20 -8.25 -0.35
CA LEU A 87 -13.34 -7.39 0.46
C LEU A 87 -11.86 -7.63 0.15
N ALA A 88 -11.43 -8.90 0.08
CA ALA A 88 -10.05 -9.26 -0.24
C ALA A 88 -9.63 -8.78 -1.64
N ALA A 89 -10.52 -8.90 -2.64
CA ALA A 89 -10.25 -8.43 -4.00
C ALA A 89 -10.09 -6.91 -4.08
N ILE A 90 -10.99 -6.14 -3.46
CA ILE A 90 -10.92 -4.67 -3.42
C ILE A 90 -9.65 -4.22 -2.68
N ARG A 91 -9.33 -4.88 -1.57
CA ARG A 91 -8.13 -4.59 -0.77
C ARG A 91 -6.84 -4.79 -1.56
N ARG A 92 -6.73 -5.86 -2.36
CA ARG A 92 -5.55 -6.12 -3.22
C ARG A 92 -5.30 -5.01 -4.23
N LEU A 93 -6.35 -4.49 -4.87
CA LEU A 93 -6.20 -3.36 -5.80
C LEU A 93 -5.80 -2.08 -5.07
N ALA A 94 -6.37 -1.86 -3.88
CA ALA A 94 -6.05 -0.69 -3.07
C ALA A 94 -4.60 -0.68 -2.57
N PHE A 95 -4.03 -1.85 -2.31
CA PHE A 95 -2.61 -2.01 -1.97
C PHE A 95 -1.66 -1.58 -3.09
N LEU A 96 -1.99 -1.83 -4.35
CA LEU A 96 -1.18 -1.39 -5.47
C LEU A 96 -1.10 0.13 -5.52
N ALA A 97 -2.23 0.81 -5.34
CA ALA A 97 -2.28 2.28 -5.26
C ALA A 97 -1.51 2.82 -4.05
N ALA A 98 -1.62 2.16 -2.89
CA ALA A 98 -0.90 2.55 -1.68
C ALA A 98 0.62 2.39 -1.80
N GLY A 99 1.09 1.46 -2.64
CA GLY A 99 2.51 1.24 -2.87
C GLY A 99 3.18 2.22 -3.84
N LEU A 100 2.42 2.99 -4.61
CA LEU A 100 2.95 3.88 -5.65
C LEU A 100 3.99 4.88 -5.13
N PRO A 101 3.79 5.59 -3.99
CA PRO A 101 4.79 6.53 -3.48
C PRO A 101 6.17 5.89 -3.28
N ALA A 102 6.25 4.71 -2.65
CA ALA A 102 7.51 4.00 -2.42
C ALA A 102 8.17 3.50 -3.71
N TRP A 103 7.39 3.04 -4.68
CA TRP A 103 7.92 2.60 -5.98
C TRP A 103 8.46 3.77 -6.79
N ILE A 104 7.77 4.91 -6.78
CA ILE A 104 8.27 6.15 -7.40
C ILE A 104 9.54 6.62 -6.69
N ALA A 105 9.59 6.54 -5.36
CA ALA A 105 10.80 6.86 -4.59
C ALA A 105 11.98 5.95 -4.98
N ALA A 106 11.75 4.65 -5.18
CA ALA A 106 12.79 3.71 -5.60
C ALA A 106 13.39 4.12 -6.95
N ILE A 107 12.56 4.51 -7.90
CA ILE A 107 13.02 5.04 -9.19
C ILE A 107 13.78 6.36 -8.98
N ALA A 108 13.27 7.26 -8.14
CA ALA A 108 13.84 8.58 -7.90
C ALA A 108 15.24 8.57 -7.25
N VAL A 109 15.57 7.52 -6.48
CA VAL A 109 16.94 7.33 -5.94
C VAL A 109 17.98 7.30 -7.07
N LEU A 110 17.67 6.66 -8.20
CA LEU A 110 18.55 6.59 -9.38
C LEU A 110 18.83 7.96 -10.02
N PHE A 111 17.96 8.95 -9.74
CA PHE A 111 18.06 10.32 -10.22
C PHE A 111 18.58 11.28 -9.13
N GLY A 112 19.08 10.76 -8.01
CA GLY A 112 19.69 11.57 -6.96
C GLY A 112 18.69 12.22 -6.00
N LEU A 113 17.49 11.63 -5.85
CA LEU A 113 16.54 12.14 -4.85
C LEU A 113 17.14 12.00 -3.44
N HIS A 114 17.14 13.11 -2.70
CA HIS A 114 17.69 13.16 -1.35
C HIS A 114 17.01 12.13 -0.42
N PRO A 115 17.75 11.52 0.54
CA PRO A 115 17.20 10.48 1.42
C PRO A 115 15.96 10.91 2.22
N LEU A 116 15.87 12.19 2.62
CA LEU A 116 14.71 12.69 3.37
C LEU A 116 13.39 12.59 2.57
N PRO A 117 13.26 13.13 1.34
CA PRO A 117 12.14 12.87 0.44
C PRO A 117 11.83 11.39 0.20
N VAL A 118 12.86 10.56 0.06
CA VAL A 118 12.69 9.11 -0.11
C VAL A 118 12.01 8.49 1.11
N CYS A 119 12.49 8.80 2.31
CA CYS A 119 11.88 8.36 3.57
C CYS A 119 10.42 8.82 3.69
N LEU A 120 10.13 10.08 3.34
CA LEU A 120 8.76 10.62 3.34
C LEU A 120 7.82 9.81 2.45
N LEU A 121 8.23 9.49 1.23
CA LEU A 121 7.42 8.68 0.31
C LEU A 121 7.27 7.23 0.78
N ALA A 122 8.32 6.64 1.37
CA ALA A 122 8.25 5.31 1.98
C ALA A 122 7.24 5.27 3.14
N PHE A 123 7.30 6.26 4.04
CA PHE A 123 6.36 6.40 5.14
C PHE A 123 4.94 6.67 4.64
N ALA A 124 4.77 7.49 3.61
CA ALA A 124 3.46 7.72 2.99
C ALA A 124 2.83 6.41 2.50
N SER A 125 3.59 5.57 1.80
CA SER A 125 3.13 4.23 1.41
C SER A 125 2.79 3.34 2.61
N ALA A 126 3.62 3.32 3.64
CA ALA A 126 3.35 2.53 4.85
C ALA A 126 2.06 2.98 5.56
N VAL A 127 1.84 4.29 5.70
CA VAL A 127 0.62 4.87 6.28
C VAL A 127 -0.60 4.53 5.42
N LEU A 128 -0.50 4.66 4.09
CA LEU A 128 -1.59 4.29 3.19
C LEU A 128 -1.92 2.80 3.28
N LEU A 129 -0.92 1.92 3.32
CA LEU A 129 -1.13 0.49 3.54
C LEU A 129 -1.81 0.22 4.89
N TYR A 130 -1.42 0.94 5.94
CA TYR A 130 -2.01 0.81 7.27
C TYR A 130 -3.51 1.11 7.29
N LEU A 131 -4.00 2.04 6.46
CA LEU A 131 -5.45 2.33 6.33
C LEU A 131 -6.27 1.12 5.86
N TYR A 132 -5.62 0.14 5.23
CA TYR A 132 -6.25 -1.10 4.77
C TYR A 132 -6.03 -2.27 5.73
N ARG A 133 -5.57 -2.02 6.95
CA ARG A 133 -5.57 -3.05 8.00
C ARG A 133 -7.02 -3.39 8.38
N ILE A 134 -7.29 -4.65 8.69
CA ILE A 134 -8.66 -5.09 8.98
C ILE A 134 -8.98 -4.77 10.44
N PRO A 135 -10.00 -3.93 10.70
CA PRO A 135 -10.42 -3.66 12.07
C PRO A 135 -11.03 -4.90 12.72
N VAL A 136 -11.13 -4.89 14.05
CA VAL A 136 -11.93 -5.91 14.75
C VAL A 136 -13.40 -5.69 14.34
N LEU A 137 -13.96 -6.64 13.60
CA LEU A 137 -15.38 -6.66 13.29
C LEU A 137 -16.10 -7.34 14.45
N SER A 138 -16.68 -6.55 15.35
CA SER A 138 -17.68 -7.02 16.29
C SER A 138 -19.06 -6.83 15.67
N ARG A 139 -19.91 -7.84 15.82
CA ARG A 139 -21.34 -7.71 15.55
C ARG A 139 -22.03 -7.20 16.80
#